data_AF-U4QMT4-F1
#
_entry.id   AF-U4QMT4-F1
#
_cell.length_a   1.000
_cell.length_b   1.000
_cell.length_c   1.000
_cell.angle_alpha   90.00
_cell.angle_beta   90.00
_cell.angle_gamma   90.00
#
_symmetry.space_group_name_H-M   'P 1'
#
loop_
_entity.id
_entity.type
_entity.pdbx_description
1 polymer ?
#
loop_
_entity_poly.entity_id
_entity_poly.type
_entity_poly.pdbx_seq_one_letter_code
_entity_poly.pdbx_strand_id
1 'polypeptide(L)'
;MCHWAKIARSAYYKHFDPQRQSSQRDERDKAKIIEIAQSNNSLFGTEKMTMAVNRQMPDEKPIYHKTVYRLMCINGISSQKTRYQKPKFKHTTPEKTAENKLKRNFNASKPNEKWCTDIY
;
A
#
# COMPACT_ATOMS: atom_id res chain seq x y z
N MET A 1 -17.53 23.36 -20.53
CA MET A 1 -16.06 23.51 -20.50
C MET A 1 -15.49 24.09 -21.80
N CYS A 2 -15.63 23.44 -22.97
CA CYS A 2 -15.04 23.92 -24.23
C CYS A 2 -15.54 25.31 -24.70
N HIS A 3 -16.85 25.57 -24.58
CA HIS A 3 -17.46 26.86 -24.93
C HIS A 3 -16.89 28.02 -24.11
N TRP A 4 -16.76 27.82 -22.80
CA TRP A 4 -16.21 28.80 -21.87
C TRP A 4 -14.71 29.03 -22.06
N ALA A 5 -13.96 27.98 -22.42
CA ALA A 5 -12.53 28.03 -22.71
C ALA A 5 -12.20 28.44 -24.16
N LYS A 6 -13.21 28.76 -24.99
CA LYS A 6 -13.06 29.15 -26.41
C LYS A 6 -12.17 28.21 -27.23
N ILE A 7 -12.29 26.90 -27.01
CA ILE A 7 -11.54 25.86 -27.75
C ILE A 7 -12.49 24.94 -28.51
N ALA A 8 -12.05 24.50 -29.69
CA ALA A 8 -12.79 23.53 -30.49
C ALA A 8 -12.96 22.21 -29.72
N ARG A 9 -14.15 21.61 -29.82
CA ARG A 9 -14.47 20.35 -29.11
C ARG A 9 -13.52 19.21 -29.52
N SER A 10 -13.11 19.16 -30.78
CA SER A 10 -12.12 18.19 -31.28
C SER A 10 -10.75 18.36 -30.63
N ALA A 11 -10.30 19.60 -30.42
CA ALA A 11 -9.03 19.89 -29.75
C ALA A 11 -9.05 19.44 -28.28
N TYR A 12 -10.18 19.64 -27.57
CA TYR A 12 -10.33 19.18 -26.20
C TYR A 12 -10.16 17.66 -26.07
N TYR A 13 -10.87 16.87 -26.89
CA TYR A 13 -10.76 15.42 -26.83
C TYR A 13 -9.44 14.88 -27.40
N LYS A 14 -8.82 15.59 -28.36
CA LYS A 14 -7.46 15.26 -28.84
C LYS A 14 -6.42 15.36 -27.73
N HIS A 15 -6.57 16.32 -26.82
CA HIS A 15 -5.70 16.44 -25.64
C HIS A 15 -6.00 15.40 -24.56
N PHE A 16 -7.23 14.89 -24.51
CA PHE A 16 -7.66 13.87 -23.57
C PHE A 16 -7.53 12.44 -24.12
N ASP A 17 -6.78 12.27 -25.21
CA ASP A 17 -6.66 10.99 -25.90
C ASP A 17 -6.09 9.89 -24.97
N PRO A 18 -6.86 8.82 -24.68
CA PRO A 18 -6.38 7.69 -23.90
C PRO A 18 -5.21 6.94 -24.55
N GLN A 19 -5.03 7.07 -25.87
CA GLN A 19 -3.94 6.47 -26.63
C GLN A 19 -2.67 7.33 -26.66
N ARG A 20 -2.57 8.34 -25.77
CA ARG A 20 -1.40 9.21 -25.70
C ARG A 20 -0.12 8.38 -25.57
N GLN A 21 0.77 8.58 -26.55
CA GLN A 21 2.10 7.97 -26.58
C GLN A 21 2.85 8.28 -25.28
N SER A 22 3.63 7.29 -24.81
CA SER A 22 4.53 7.49 -23.68
C SER A 22 5.43 8.68 -23.94
N SER A 23 5.56 9.55 -22.95
CA SER A 23 6.59 10.58 -23.00
C SER A 23 7.96 9.90 -23.03
N GLN A 24 8.97 10.49 -23.68
CA GLN A 24 10.36 10.00 -23.60
C GLN A 24 10.82 9.80 -22.14
N ARG A 25 10.32 10.65 -21.24
CA ARG A 25 10.55 10.52 -19.80
C ARG A 25 9.93 9.24 -19.23
N ASP A 26 8.70 8.91 -19.62
CA ASP A 26 8.02 7.70 -19.16
C ASP A 26 8.74 6.44 -19.63
N GLU A 27 9.31 6.44 -20.84
CA GLU A 27 10.07 5.31 -21.39
C GLU A 27 11.38 5.08 -20.64
N ARG A 28 12.12 6.16 -20.38
CA ARG A 28 13.33 6.12 -19.57
C ARG A 28 13.04 5.65 -18.14
N ASP A 29 12.03 6.23 -17.50
CA ASP A 29 11.63 5.88 -16.13
C ASP A 29 11.18 4.40 -16.07
N LYS A 30 10.44 3.94 -17.09
CA LYS A 30 10.05 2.53 -17.26
C LYS A 30 11.26 1.62 -17.37
N ALA A 31 12.24 1.95 -18.21
CA ALA A 31 13.45 1.15 -18.38
C ALA A 31 14.20 0.98 -17.05
N LYS A 32 14.34 2.06 -16.27
CA LYS A 32 14.98 2.01 -14.95
C LYS A 32 14.20 1.17 -13.94
N ILE A 33 12.87 1.29 -13.91
CA ILE A 33 12.00 0.48 -13.03
C ILE A 33 12.16 -1.00 -13.35
N ILE A 34 12.21 -1.39 -14.63
CA ILE A 34 12.40 -2.79 -15.05
C ILE A 34 13.77 -3.31 -14.61
N GLU A 35 14.83 -2.55 -14.83
CA GLU A 35 16.20 -2.90 -14.40
C GLU A 35 16.28 -3.15 -12.88
N ILE A 36 15.68 -2.26 -12.09
CA ILE A 36 15.65 -2.40 -10.64
C ILE A 36 14.80 -3.61 -10.23
N ALA A 37 13.65 -3.81 -10.87
CA ALA A 37 12.79 -4.96 -10.58
C ALA A 37 13.47 -6.30 -10.91
N GLN A 38 14.26 -6.36 -11.98
CA GLN A 38 15.02 -7.57 -12.33
C GLN A 38 16.16 -7.81 -11.33
N SER A 39 16.92 -6.78 -10.95
CA SER A 39 18.03 -6.94 -10.00
C SER A 39 17.60 -7.33 -8.59
N ASN A 40 16.40 -6.95 -8.16
CA ASN A 40 15.87 -7.25 -6.82
C ASN A 40 14.80 -8.36 -6.80
N ASN A 41 14.58 -9.05 -7.92
CA ASN A 41 13.56 -10.09 -8.09
C ASN A 41 12.14 -9.62 -7.72
N SER A 42 11.76 -8.42 -8.16
CA SER A 42 10.48 -7.75 -7.88
C SER A 42 10.14 -7.64 -6.39
N LEU A 43 11.14 -7.48 -5.52
CA LEU A 43 10.91 -7.32 -4.09
C LEU A 43 10.31 -5.95 -3.75
N PHE A 44 10.63 -4.91 -4.52
CA PHE A 44 10.25 -3.53 -4.20
C PHE A 44 8.80 -3.24 -4.58
N GLY A 45 8.03 -2.75 -3.60
CA GLY A 45 6.75 -2.09 -3.84
C GLY A 45 6.93 -0.65 -4.29
N THR A 46 5.83 0.04 -4.57
CA THR A 46 5.80 1.39 -5.14
C THR A 46 6.71 2.39 -4.42
N GLU A 47 6.65 2.46 -3.09
CA GLU A 47 7.40 3.44 -2.30
C GLU A 47 8.91 3.13 -2.35
N LYS A 48 9.29 1.86 -2.18
CA LYS A 48 10.69 1.43 -2.25
C LYS A 48 11.26 1.61 -3.65
N MET A 49 10.46 1.31 -4.67
CA MET A 49 10.83 1.54 -6.06
C MET A 49 11.05 3.03 -6.32
N THR A 50 10.13 3.89 -5.86
CA THR A 50 10.28 5.35 -6.00
C THR A 50 11.56 5.88 -5.36
N MET A 51 11.88 5.41 -4.15
CA MET A 51 13.14 5.78 -3.49
C MET A 51 14.37 5.28 -4.24
N ALA A 52 14.36 4.03 -4.70
CA ALA A 52 15.48 3.44 -5.43
C ALA A 52 15.75 4.17 -6.74
N VAL A 53 14.69 4.43 -7.52
CA VAL A 53 14.77 5.11 -8.81
C VAL A 53 15.30 6.55 -8.63
N ASN A 54 14.74 7.32 -7.68
CA ASN A 54 15.19 8.70 -7.42
C ASN A 54 16.62 8.76 -6.87
N ARG A 55 17.08 7.74 -6.15
CA ARG A 55 18.45 7.65 -5.66
C ARG A 55 19.45 7.32 -6.77
N GLN A 56 19.04 6.53 -7.78
CA GLN A 56 19.89 6.14 -8.89
C GLN A 56 19.93 7.17 -10.03
N MET A 57 19.03 8.15 -10.03
CA MET A 57 18.97 9.24 -11.01
C MET A 57 18.94 10.61 -10.30
N PRO A 58 20.03 11.00 -9.60
CA PRO A 58 20.06 12.24 -8.81
C PRO A 58 20.04 13.51 -9.66
N ASP A 59 20.55 13.45 -10.89
CA ASP A 59 20.60 14.59 -11.82
C ASP A 59 19.24 14.88 -12.47
N GLU A 60 18.25 14.02 -12.23
CA GLU A 60 16.93 14.12 -12.83
C GLU A 60 15.87 14.63 -11.86
N LYS A 61 14.78 15.17 -12.42
CA LYS A 61 13.64 15.56 -11.59
C LYS A 61 13.06 14.32 -10.89
N PRO A 62 12.85 14.36 -9.56
CA PRO A 62 12.28 13.25 -8.82
C PRO A 62 10.95 12.79 -9.42
N ILE A 63 10.79 11.47 -9.48
CA ILE A 63 9.59 10.82 -9.99
C ILE A 63 8.60 10.69 -8.85
N TYR A 64 7.34 10.99 -9.16
CA TYR A 64 6.23 10.87 -8.23
C TYR A 64 5.78 9.42 -8.09
N HIS A 65 5.46 8.98 -6.88
CA HIS A 65 5.12 7.58 -6.60
C HIS A 65 3.92 7.05 -7.41
N LYS A 66 2.94 7.89 -7.77
CA LYS A 66 1.82 7.46 -8.64
C LYS A 66 2.27 7.16 -10.07
N THR A 67 3.30 7.84 -10.57
CA THR A 67 3.88 7.54 -11.87
C THR A 67 4.58 6.19 -11.83
N VAL A 68 5.35 5.93 -10.78
CA VAL A 68 6.00 4.63 -10.54
C VAL A 68 4.94 3.53 -10.44
N TYR A 69 3.89 3.73 -9.65
CA TYR A 69 2.78 2.78 -9.54
C TYR A 69 2.15 2.46 -10.90
N ARG A 70 1.78 3.50 -11.67
CA ARG A 70 1.20 3.33 -13.01
C ARG A 70 2.14 2.53 -13.92
N LEU A 71 3.43 2.88 -13.97
CA LEU A 71 4.41 2.20 -14.81
C LEU A 71 4.62 0.75 -14.36
N MET A 72 4.68 0.48 -13.06
CA MET A 72 4.74 -0.89 -12.53
C MET A 72 3.52 -1.71 -12.95
N CYS A 73 2.30 -1.17 -12.80
CA CYS A 73 1.06 -1.84 -13.18
C CYS A 73 1.00 -2.16 -14.68
N ILE A 74 1.33 -1.20 -15.56
CA ILE A 74 1.33 -1.41 -17.02
C ILE A 74 2.32 -2.52 -17.42
N ASN A 75 3.42 -2.67 -16.69
CA ASN A 75 4.46 -3.67 -16.97
C ASN A 75 4.31 -4.97 -16.14
N GLY A 76 3.20 -5.15 -15.42
CA GLY A 76 2.96 -6.36 -14.61
C GLY A 76 3.95 -6.54 -13.44
N ILE A 77 4.65 -5.49 -13.04
CA ILE A 77 5.60 -5.53 -11.93
C ILE A 77 4.82 -5.37 -10.62
N SER A 78 4.78 -6.44 -9.83
CA SER A 78 4.16 -6.42 -8.50
C SER A 78 5.15 -6.87 -7.46
N SER A 79 5.14 -6.20 -6.30
CA SER A 79 5.93 -6.67 -5.17
C SER A 79 5.34 -7.97 -4.63
N GLN A 80 6.17 -9.02 -4.56
CA GLN A 80 5.77 -10.28 -3.95
C GLN A 80 5.68 -10.19 -2.42
N LYS A 81 5.97 -9.03 -1.81
CA LYS A 81 5.73 -8.83 -0.38
C LYS A 81 4.25 -8.92 -0.08
N THR A 82 3.85 -10.07 0.47
CA THR A 82 2.55 -10.28 1.09
C THR A 82 2.29 -9.13 2.06
N ARG A 83 1.20 -8.36 1.83
CA ARG A 83 0.65 -7.45 2.86
C ARG A 83 0.55 -8.24 4.16
N TYR A 84 1.01 -7.66 5.28
CA TYR A 84 0.92 -8.31 6.59
C TYR A 84 -0.45 -8.96 6.76
N GLN A 85 -0.48 -10.29 6.76
CA GLN A 85 -1.69 -11.03 7.01
C GLN A 85 -1.84 -11.05 8.53
N LYS A 86 -2.90 -10.42 9.05
CA LYS A 86 -3.23 -10.57 10.46
C LYS A 86 -3.33 -12.08 10.75
N PRO A 87 -2.73 -12.58 11.84
CA PRO A 87 -2.89 -13.96 12.22
C PRO A 87 -4.40 -14.24 12.30
N LYS A 88 -4.86 -15.25 11.56
CA LYS A 88 -6.25 -15.69 11.65
C LYS A 88 -6.42 -16.33 13.02
N PHE A 89 -6.94 -15.58 13.98
CA PHE A 89 -7.31 -16.14 15.28
C PHE A 89 -8.36 -17.21 15.04
N LYS A 90 -7.99 -18.48 15.29
CA LYS A 90 -8.94 -19.57 15.29
C LYS A 90 -9.54 -19.63 16.69
N HIS A 91 -10.85 -19.42 16.79
CA HIS A 91 -11.56 -19.60 18.05
C HIS A 91 -11.51 -21.09 18.43
N THR A 92 -10.72 -21.43 19.44
CA THR A 92 -10.71 -22.75 20.06
C THR A 92 -11.47 -22.71 21.37
N THR A 93 -12.23 -23.78 21.66
CA THR A 93 -12.78 -24.01 22.99
C THR A 93 -11.61 -24.34 23.92
N PRO A 94 -11.39 -23.59 25.01
CA PRO A 94 -10.32 -23.89 25.95
C PRO A 94 -10.60 -25.21 26.67
N GLU A 95 -9.59 -26.08 26.79
CA GLU A 95 -9.70 -27.37 27.51
C GLU A 95 -10.02 -27.18 28.99
N LYS A 96 -9.52 -26.10 29.58
CA LYS A 96 -9.79 -25.71 30.97
C LYS A 96 -10.31 -24.28 30.98
N THR A 97 -11.57 -24.12 31.34
CA THR A 97 -12.16 -22.83 31.67
C THR A 97 -12.24 -22.75 33.18
N ALA A 98 -11.52 -21.80 33.79
CA ALA A 98 -11.69 -21.52 35.20
C ALA A 98 -13.10 -20.99 35.45
N GLU A 99 -13.74 -21.43 36.53
CA GLU A 99 -15.08 -20.95 36.88
C GLU A 99 -15.07 -19.43 37.10
N ASN A 100 -16.01 -18.73 36.48
CA ASN A 100 -16.20 -17.30 36.72
C ASN A 100 -16.83 -17.08 38.11
N LYS A 101 -15.98 -16.91 39.12
CA LYS A 101 -16.39 -16.65 40.51
C LYS A 101 -17.00 -15.27 40.72
N LEU A 102 -16.62 -14.29 39.90
CA LEU A 102 -17.07 -12.90 40.02
C LEU A 102 -18.52 -12.72 39.54
N LYS A 103 -18.95 -13.43 38.49
CA LYS A 103 -20.31 -13.32 37.89
C LYS A 103 -20.79 -11.85 37.72
N ARG A 104 -19.87 -10.96 37.31
CA ARG A 104 -20.08 -9.49 37.18
C ARG A 104 -20.38 -8.74 38.49
N ASN A 105 -20.16 -9.35 39.65
CA ASN A 105 -20.22 -8.66 40.94
C ASN A 105 -18.87 -7.98 41.24
N PHE A 106 -18.73 -6.73 40.86
CA PHE A 106 -17.49 -5.95 41.07
C PHE A 106 -17.43 -5.21 42.42
N ASN A 107 -18.52 -5.19 43.19
CA ASN A 107 -18.55 -4.52 44.50
C ASN A 107 -17.84 -5.33 45.58
N ALA A 108 -16.93 -4.72 46.33
CA ALA A 108 -16.25 -5.31 47.49
C ALA A 108 -16.56 -4.49 48.74
N SER A 109 -16.66 -5.16 49.89
CA SER A 109 -16.91 -4.51 51.19
C SER A 109 -15.62 -4.12 51.89
N LYS A 110 -14.51 -4.82 51.60
CA LYS A 110 -13.18 -4.52 52.12
C LYS A 110 -12.11 -4.61 51.01
N PRO A 111 -10.96 -3.96 51.19
CA PRO A 111 -9.81 -4.17 50.33
C PRO A 111 -9.41 -5.65 50.26
N ASN A 112 -8.82 -6.07 49.14
CA ASN A 112 -8.30 -7.42 48.89
C ASN A 112 -9.32 -8.57 48.83
N GLU A 113 -10.63 -8.32 48.78
CA GLU A 113 -11.65 -9.38 48.67
C GLU A 113 -11.79 -9.94 47.26
N LYS A 114 -11.47 -9.15 46.23
CA LYS A 114 -11.64 -9.52 44.82
C LYS A 114 -10.42 -9.08 44.03
N TRP A 115 -9.75 -10.04 43.40
CA TRP A 115 -8.59 -9.82 42.54
C TRP A 115 -8.94 -10.36 41.15
N CYS A 116 -8.90 -9.48 40.14
CA CYS A 116 -9.08 -9.86 38.75
C CYS A 116 -7.70 -9.83 38.10
N THR A 117 -7.22 -10.99 37.65
CA THR A 117 -5.95 -11.13 36.94
C THR A 117 -6.23 -11.57 35.52
N ASP A 118 -5.73 -10.82 34.53
CA ASP A 118 -5.83 -11.18 33.11
C ASP A 118 -4.82 -12.27 32.70
N ILE A 119 -4.57 -13.22 33.60
CA ILE A 119 -3.64 -14.34 33.38
C ILE A 119 -4.49 -15.60 33.25
N TYR A 120 -4.53 -16.14 32.03
CA TYR A 120 -4.99 -17.49 31.71
C TYR A 120 -3.79 -18.39 31.46
#